data_AF-A0AAN0ZDI4-F1
#
_entry.id   AF-A0AAN0ZDI4-F1
#
_cell.length_a   1.000
_cell.length_b   1.000
_cell.length_c   1.000
_cell.angle_alpha   90.00
_cell.angle_beta   90.00
_cell.angle_gamma   90.00
#
_symmetry.space_group_name_H-M   'P 1'
#
loop_
_entity.id
_entity.type
_entity.pdbx_description
1 polymer ?
#
loop_
_entity_poly.entity_id
_entity_poly.type
_entity_poly.pdbx_seq_one_letter_code
_entity_poly.pdbx_strand_id
1 'polypeptide(L)' 'MMSTYVVKTGEQFLCTAEDGDIGMAPAIEDAASFSSYDEAEKAASAHADPGYEIVAVCMIRH' A
#
# COMPACT_ATOMS: atom_id res chain seq x y z
N MET A 1 -10.70 -5.88 14.85
CA MET A 1 -9.68 -6.24 13.84
C MET A 1 -9.91 -5.36 12.64
N MET A 2 -8.98 -4.45 12.36
CA MET A 2 -8.97 -3.72 11.08
C MET A 2 -7.82 -4.28 10.27
N SER A 3 -8.14 -4.89 9.13
CA SER A 3 -7.16 -5.32 8.15
C SER A 3 -7.02 -4.21 7.12
N THR A 4 -5.82 -3.70 6.92
CA THR A 4 -5.52 -2.76 5.84
C THR A 4 -4.74 -3.49 4.75
N TYR A 5 -4.83 -3.00 3.54
CA TYR A 5 -4.07 -3.52 2.40
C TYR A 5 -2.95 -2.55 2.09
N VAL A 6 -1.73 -3.04 1.92
CA VAL A 6 -0.59 -2.25 1.44
C VAL A 6 -0.11 -2.83 0.13
N VAL A 7 0.42 -1.97 -0.75
CA VAL A 7 0.95 -2.41 -2.04
C VAL A 7 2.47 -2.47 -1.94
N LYS A 8 3.03 -3.64 -2.23
CA LYS A 8 4.47 -3.86 -2.30
C LYS A 8 4.89 -4.03 -3.76
N THR A 9 5.93 -3.34 -4.19
CA THR A 9 6.50 -3.47 -5.53
C THR A 9 8.01 -3.72 -5.43
N GLY A 10 8.44 -4.93 -5.75
CA GLY A 10 9.83 -5.36 -5.56
C GLY A 10 10.26 -5.31 -4.09
N GLU A 11 11.13 -4.35 -3.77
CA GLU A 11 11.67 -4.07 -2.42
C GLU A 11 11.08 -2.80 -1.77
N GLN A 12 10.17 -2.12 -2.45
CA GLN A 12 9.54 -0.88 -1.97
C GLN A 12 8.03 -1.07 -1.81
N PHE A 13 7.41 -0.13 -1.13
CA PHE A 13 5.97 -0.07 -0.88
C PHE A 13 5.41 1.22 -1.45
N LEU A 14 4.21 1.14 -1.99
CA LEU A 14 3.47 2.31 -2.44
C LEU A 14 3.14 3.16 -1.21
N CYS A 15 3.49 4.44 -1.24
CA CYS A 15 3.19 5.43 -0.21
C CYS A 15 2.22 6.47 -0.78
N THR A 16 1.26 6.92 0.02
CA THR A 16 0.35 8.01 -0.34
C THR A 16 0.60 9.17 0.61
N ALA A 17 1.01 10.31 0.10
CA ALA A 17 1.15 11.52 0.89
C ALA A 17 -0.24 12.12 1.23
N GLU A 18 -0.29 12.98 2.25
CA GLU A 18 -1.52 13.71 2.62
C GLU A 18 -2.10 14.58 1.50
N ASP A 19 -1.28 15.00 0.54
CA ASP A 19 -1.71 15.78 -0.63
C ASP A 19 -2.32 14.90 -1.75
N GLY A 20 -2.27 13.57 -1.60
CA GLY A 20 -2.73 12.62 -2.62
C GLY A 20 -1.67 12.22 -3.64
N ASP A 21 -0.43 12.70 -3.49
CA ASP A 21 0.71 12.24 -4.28
C ASP A 21 1.05 10.77 -3.94
N ILE A 22 1.21 9.95 -4.97
CA ILE A 22 1.64 8.56 -4.82
C ILE A 22 3.15 8.47 -5.07
N GLY A 23 3.87 8.01 -4.04
CA GLY A 23 5.30 7.77 -4.06
C GLY A 23 5.66 6.32 -3.71
N MET A 24 6.95 6.06 -3.57
CA MET A 24 7.48 4.75 -3.16
C MET A 24 8.35 4.91 -1.92
N ALA A 25 8.08 4.12 -0.89
CA ALA A 25 8.84 4.08 0.35
C ALA A 25 9.54 2.73 0.50
N PRO A 26 10.76 2.67 1.05
CA PRO A 26 11.43 1.40 1.35
C PRO A 26 10.81 0.66 2.55
N ALA A 27 10.02 1.35 3.37
CA ALA A 27 9.43 0.82 4.60
C ALA A 27 7.90 0.68 4.48
N ILE A 28 7.37 -0.38 5.11
CA ILE A 28 5.92 -0.63 5.21
C ILE A 28 5.22 0.37 6.14
N GLU A 29 5.95 0.97 7.09
CA GLU A 29 5.42 1.97 8.03
C GLU A 29 4.96 3.24 7.33
N ASP A 30 5.65 3.60 6.24
CA ASP A 30 5.31 4.72 5.36
C ASP A 30 4.42 4.27 4.18
N ALA A 31 4.03 2.99 4.12
CA ALA A 31 3.21 2.51 3.03
C ALA A 31 1.77 3.03 3.13
N ALA A 32 1.18 3.28 1.98
CA ALA A 32 -0.23 3.54 1.80
C ALA A 32 -1.05 2.36 2.31
N SER A 33 -1.87 2.64 3.31
CA SER A 33 -2.77 1.68 3.92
C SER A 33 -4.18 1.89 3.37
N PHE A 34 -4.63 0.96 2.55
CA PHE A 34 -5.97 0.99 1.96
C PHE A 34 -6.95 0.22 2.82
N SER A 35 -8.19 0.71 2.91
CA SER A 35 -9.26 -0.01 3.62
C SER A 35 -9.88 -1.13 2.78
N SER A 36 -9.68 -1.08 1.46
CA SER A 36 -10.24 -2.02 0.49
C SER A 36 -9.16 -2.51 -0.47
N TYR A 37 -9.27 -3.78 -0.88
CA TYR A 37 -8.38 -4.36 -1.87
C TYR A 37 -8.48 -3.67 -3.23
N ASP A 38 -9.69 -3.32 -3.68
CA ASP A 38 -9.92 -2.62 -4.96
C ASP A 38 -9.17 -1.27 -5.04
N GLU A 39 -9.19 -0.48 -3.95
CA GLU A 39 -8.43 0.78 -3.90
C GLU A 39 -6.92 0.54 -3.95
N ALA A 40 -6.43 -0.46 -3.21
CA ALA A 40 -5.03 -0.86 -3.26
C ALA A 40 -4.61 -1.28 -4.67
N GLU A 41 -5.42 -2.12 -5.33
CA GLU A 41 -5.15 -2.61 -6.68
C GLU A 41 -5.16 -1.50 -7.70
N LYS A 42 -6.10 -0.55 -7.59
CA LYS A 42 -6.18 0.58 -8.50
C LYS A 42 -4.99 1.51 -8.36
N ALA A 43 -4.56 1.80 -7.12
CA ALA A 43 -3.36 2.59 -6.85
C ALA A 43 -2.10 1.87 -7.35
N ALA A 44 -2.02 0.56 -7.09
CA ALA A 44 -0.93 -0.28 -7.57
C ALA A 44 -0.85 -0.32 -9.10
N SER A 45 -1.97 -0.56 -9.77
CA SER A 45 -2.01 -0.62 -11.22
C SER A 45 -1.70 0.72 -11.89
N ALA A 46 -1.94 1.85 -11.21
CA ALA A 46 -1.66 3.17 -11.74
C ALA A 46 -0.23 3.64 -11.48
N HIS A 47 0.38 3.23 -10.36
CA HIS A 47 1.65 3.81 -9.89
C HIS A 47 2.73 2.79 -9.54
N ALA A 48 2.40 1.52 -9.29
CA ALA A 48 3.37 0.46 -9.01
C ALA A 48 3.79 -0.26 -10.29
N ASP A 49 4.97 -0.87 -10.25
CA ASP A 49 5.50 -1.64 -11.37
C ASP A 49 4.67 -2.92 -11.63
N PRO A 50 4.59 -3.37 -12.90
CA PRO A 50 3.98 -4.64 -13.24
C PRO A 50 4.72 -5.77 -12.51
N GLY A 51 4.04 -6.39 -11.53
CA GLY A 51 4.65 -7.32 -10.56
C GLY A 51 4.45 -6.91 -9.10
N TYR A 52 3.66 -5.87 -8.82
CA TYR A 52 3.24 -5.54 -7.46
C TYR A 52 2.46 -6.67 -6.78
N GLU A 53 2.52 -6.67 -5.45
CA GLU A 53 1.85 -7.64 -4.58
C GLU A 53 1.08 -6.88 -3.49
N ILE A 54 -0.20 -7.21 -3.33
CA ILE A 54 -1.07 -6.56 -2.35
C ILE A 54 -1.07 -7.39 -1.07
N VAL A 55 -0.52 -6.82 0.00
CA VAL A 55 -0.34 -7.48 1.30
C VAL A 55 -1.41 -6.99 2.28
N ALA A 56 -2.19 -7.92 2.85
CA ALA A 56 -3.15 -7.61 3.89
C ALA A 56 -2.48 -7.60 5.27
N VAL A 57 -2.36 -6.43 5.89
CA VAL A 57 -1.79 -6.23 7.22
C VAL A 57 -2.92 -6.16 8.25
N CYS A 58 -2.96 -7.13 9.14
CA CYS A 58 -3.90 -7.13 10.26
C CYS A 58 -3.32 -6.29 11.41
N MET A 59 -3.86 -5.09 11.64
CA MET A 59 -3.44 -4.26 12.75
C MET A 59 -4.11 -4.75 14.04
N ILE A 60 -3.30 -5.28 14.96
CA ILE A 60 -3.73 -5.61 16.32
C ILE A 60 -3.33 -4.42 17.20
N ARG A 61 -4.29 -3.52 17.49
CA ARG A 61 -4.08 -2.48 18.50
C ARG A 61 -4.22 -3.14 19.88
N HIS A 62 -3.13 -3.14 20.66
CA HIS A 62 -3.04 -3.72 22.00
C HIS A 62 -3.48 -2.74 23.08
#